data_AF-A0A7X3XGZ0-F1
#
_entry.id   AF-A0A7X3XGZ0-F1
#
_cell.length_a   1.000
_cell.length_b   1.000
_cell.length_c   1.000
_cell.angle_alpha   90.00
_cell.angle_beta   90.00
_cell.angle_gamma   90.00
#
_symmetry.space_group_name_H-M   'P 1'
#
loop_
_entity.id
_entity.type
_entity.pdbx_description
1 polymer ?
#
loop_
_entity_poly.entity_id
_entity_poly.type
_entity_poly.pdbx_seq_one_letter_code
_entity_poly.pdbx_strand_id
1 'polypeptide(L)'
;MKRTSKSRAWSLRARQRCAGQDGASGFTLMELLIVLLVASGLALVCFNALLADGQLVGRMAERWRQRQERERALDLIRHDLVQGDDVLTDPRLAEHRCSMSKRQPVLVVATKAGPITYAIGPPPSSIWAGRVLMRCGPAFTKAGVWSRKSFLSRVLVDGLQPPETPWRQCPMAGGVEVGNSFALPLSVCMEPATGLATVRISQGQEDSTASAVVGLHRLTVADSVQGKTGD
;
A
#
# COMPACT_ATOMS: atom_id res chain seq x y z
N MET A 1 4.78 -21.80 35.10
CA MET A 1 5.15 -20.37 34.99
C MET A 1 3.90 -19.52 35.21
N LYS A 2 3.78 -18.88 36.39
CA LYS A 2 2.63 -18.06 36.79
C LYS A 2 2.85 -16.60 36.34
N ARG A 3 2.04 -16.10 35.41
CA ARG A 3 2.02 -14.66 35.04
C ARG A 3 1.06 -13.93 35.97
N THR A 4 1.62 -13.15 36.90
CA THR A 4 0.87 -12.25 37.78
C THR A 4 0.43 -11.01 37.01
N SER A 5 -0.88 -10.81 36.95
CA SER A 5 -1.54 -9.56 36.53
C SER A 5 -1.13 -8.42 37.46
N LYS A 6 -0.52 -7.35 36.92
CA LYS A 6 -0.29 -6.09 37.63
C LYS A 6 -1.30 -5.06 37.15
N SER A 7 -2.40 -4.94 37.90
CA SER A 7 -3.37 -3.86 37.81
C SER A 7 -2.68 -2.53 38.13
N ARG A 8 -2.52 -1.65 37.13
CA ARG A 8 -2.09 -0.26 37.35
C ARG A 8 -3.31 0.58 37.70
N ALA A 9 -3.57 0.70 39.00
CA ALA A 9 -4.50 1.68 39.53
C ALA A 9 -3.94 3.10 39.28
N TRP A 10 -4.55 3.82 38.35
CA TRP A 10 -4.34 5.26 38.21
C TRP A 10 -5.10 5.97 39.32
N SER A 11 -4.42 6.22 40.43
CA SER A 11 -4.93 7.10 41.48
C SER A 11 -4.82 8.55 41.03
N LEU A 12 -5.87 9.09 40.43
CA LEU A 12 -6.10 10.53 40.34
C LEU A 12 -6.35 11.05 41.77
N ARG A 13 -5.28 11.31 42.50
CA ARG A 13 -5.31 12.07 43.75
C ARG A 13 -5.45 13.55 43.37
N ALA A 14 -6.69 13.96 43.11
CA ALA A 14 -7.08 15.35 43.25
C ALA A 14 -6.92 15.71 44.74
N ARG A 15 -5.75 16.22 45.12
CA ARG A 15 -5.58 16.92 46.40
C ARG A 15 -6.33 18.24 46.31
N GLN A 16 -7.64 18.19 46.52
CA GLN A 16 -8.35 19.36 47.01
C GLN A 16 -7.85 19.63 48.43
N ARG A 17 -7.00 20.65 48.55
CA ARG A 17 -6.72 21.27 49.84
C ARG A 17 -8.00 21.99 50.26
N CYS A 18 -8.71 21.43 51.23
CA CYS A 18 -9.56 22.23 52.10
C CYS A 18 -8.63 23.13 52.91
N ALA A 19 -8.42 24.35 52.43
CA ALA A 19 -7.92 25.44 53.26
C ALA A 19 -9.09 25.93 54.12
N GLY A 20 -8.82 26.06 55.43
CA GLY A 20 -9.76 26.53 56.43
C GLY A 20 -10.41 27.86 56.05
N GLN A 21 -11.69 27.95 56.35
CA GLN A 21 -12.54 29.10 56.10
C GLN A 21 -12.75 29.82 57.43
N ASP A 22 -11.82 30.70 57.79
CA ASP A 22 -12.00 31.72 58.82
C ASP A 22 -12.08 33.09 58.13
N GLY A 23 -13.19 33.80 58.32
CA GLY A 23 -13.43 35.16 57.81
C GLY A 23 -14.07 35.20 56.42
N ALA A 24 -15.39 35.40 56.37
CA ALA A 24 -16.16 35.55 55.14
C ALA A 24 -15.82 36.84 54.38
N SER A 25 -14.77 36.83 53.56
CA SER A 25 -14.65 37.72 52.40
C SER A 25 -15.39 37.06 51.24
N GLY A 26 -16.62 37.48 50.97
CA GLY A 26 -17.34 37.07 49.77
C GLY A 26 -16.55 37.49 48.53
N PHE A 27 -16.44 36.62 47.54
CA PHE A 27 -15.89 36.99 46.24
C PHE A 27 -16.67 38.16 45.69
N THR A 28 -15.96 39.20 45.25
CA THR A 28 -16.64 40.30 44.58
C THR A 28 -17.15 39.82 43.22
N LEU A 29 -18.28 40.35 42.77
CA LEU A 29 -18.84 40.03 41.45
C LEU A 29 -17.80 40.25 40.33
N MET A 30 -16.94 41.25 40.50
CA MET A 30 -15.84 41.54 39.58
C MET A 30 -14.82 40.40 39.50
N GLU A 31 -14.40 39.81 40.63
CA GLU A 31 -13.46 38.69 40.65
C GLU A 31 -14.04 37.46 39.96
N LEU A 32 -15.33 37.16 40.18
CA LEU A 32 -16.00 36.06 39.49
C LEU A 32 -16.08 36.28 37.98
N LEU A 33 -16.37 37.51 37.54
CA LEU A 33 -16.39 37.87 36.12
C LEU A 33 -15.00 37.75 35.49
N ILE A 34 -13.94 38.17 36.19
CA ILE A 34 -12.56 38.04 35.70
C ILE A 34 -12.18 36.57 35.57
N VAL A 35 -12.45 35.74 36.59
CA VAL A 35 -12.15 34.30 36.53
C VAL A 35 -12.91 33.63 35.39
N LEU A 36 -14.18 33.97 35.20
CA LEU A 36 -14.98 33.43 34.10
C LEU A 36 -14.42 33.84 32.73
N LEU A 37 -14.01 35.10 32.56
CA LEU A 37 -13.43 35.59 31.31
C LEU A 37 -12.09 34.91 31.01
N VAL A 38 -11.23 34.75 32.02
CA VAL A 38 -9.94 34.06 31.86
C VAL A 38 -10.15 32.58 31.56
N ALA A 39 -11.04 31.90 32.28
CA ALA A 39 -11.33 30.49 32.07
C ALA A 39 -11.94 30.22 30.68
N SER A 40 -12.88 31.05 30.24
CA SER A 40 -13.48 30.94 28.91
C SER A 40 -12.48 31.26 27.80
N GLY A 41 -11.63 32.27 27.97
CA GLY A 41 -10.54 32.57 27.04
C GLY A 41 -9.56 31.41 26.90
N LEU A 42 -9.12 30.83 28.02
CA LEU A 42 -8.24 29.67 28.03
C LEU A 42 -8.90 28.44 27.39
N ALA A 43 -10.17 28.17 27.69
CA ALA A 43 -10.92 27.08 27.10
C ALA A 43 -11.03 27.23 25.56
N LEU A 44 -11.25 28.45 25.07
CA LEU A 44 -11.32 28.73 23.63
C LEU A 44 -9.96 28.51 22.95
N VAL A 45 -8.86 28.93 23.58
CA VAL A 45 -7.50 28.68 23.06
C VAL A 45 -7.23 27.17 22.98
N CYS A 46 -7.54 26.41 24.04
CA CYS A 46 -7.38 24.96 24.04
C CYS A 46 -8.24 24.27 22.97
N PHE A 47 -9.49 24.71 22.80
CA PHE A 47 -10.38 24.16 21.77
C PHE A 47 -9.84 24.41 20.36
N ASN A 48 -9.37 25.63 20.07
CA ASN A 48 -8.76 25.95 18.78
C ASN A 48 -7.49 25.14 18.52
N ALA A 49 -6.66 24.90 19.55
CA ALA A 49 -5.48 24.04 19.43
C ALA A 49 -5.86 22.61 19.06
N LEU A 50 -6.89 22.04 19.70
CA LEU A 50 -7.37 20.69 19.38
C LEU A 50 -7.94 20.57 17.96
N LEU A 51 -8.66 21.61 17.49
CA LEU A 51 -9.15 21.65 16.11
C LEU A 51 -8.01 21.69 15.09
N ALA A 52 -6.96 22.46 15.37
CA ALA A 52 -5.78 22.53 14.52
C ALA A 52 -5.05 21.18 14.43
N ASP A 53 -4.90 20.49 15.56
CA ASP A 53 -4.32 19.14 15.61
C ASP A 53 -5.16 18.13 14.82
N GLY A 54 -6.49 18.24 14.88
CA GLY A 54 -7.40 17.38 14.10
C GLY A 54 -7.13 17.43 12.59
N GLN A 55 -6.86 18.61 12.03
CA GLN A 55 -6.53 18.76 10.60
C GLN A 55 -5.17 18.15 10.23
N LEU A 56 -4.21 18.18 11.14
CA LEU A 56 -2.90 17.54 10.96
C LEU A 56 -3.05 16.01 10.97
N VAL A 57 -3.81 15.48 11.92
CA VAL A 57 -4.09 14.04 12.02
C VAL A 57 -4.83 13.54 10.78
N GLY A 58 -5.80 14.31 10.25
CA GLY A 58 -6.51 13.97 9.01
C GLY A 58 -5.58 13.79 7.80
N ARG A 59 -4.72 14.78 7.54
CA ARG A 59 -3.72 14.72 6.44
C ARG A 59 -2.69 13.61 6.64
N MET A 60 -2.37 13.29 7.89
CA MET A 60 -1.48 12.17 8.21
C MET A 60 -2.15 10.82 7.93
N ALA A 61 -3.42 10.68 8.32
CA ALA A 61 -4.21 9.46 8.12
C ALA A 61 -4.43 9.17 6.62
N GLU A 62 -4.68 10.19 5.80
CA GLU A 62 -4.81 10.05 4.33
C GLU A 62 -3.51 9.53 3.69
N ARG A 63 -2.37 10.14 4.03
CA ARG A 63 -1.06 9.67 3.54
C ARG A 63 -0.75 8.25 4.00
N TRP A 64 -1.08 7.92 5.25
CA TRP A 64 -0.89 6.59 5.78
C TRP A 64 -1.76 5.55 5.05
N ARG A 65 -3.01 5.89 4.74
CA ARG A 65 -3.91 5.05 3.95
C ARG A 65 -3.38 4.83 2.53
N GLN A 66 -2.95 5.89 1.84
CA GLN A 66 -2.35 5.79 0.50
C GLN A 66 -1.14 4.87 0.50
N ARG A 67 -0.26 5.02 1.49
CA ARG A 67 0.89 4.12 1.66
C ARG A 67 0.46 2.68 1.88
N GLN A 68 -0.53 2.45 2.74
CA GLN A 68 -1.03 1.09 2.99
C GLN A 68 -1.65 0.45 1.74
N GLU A 69 -2.40 1.21 0.94
CA GLU A 69 -2.96 0.74 -0.34
C GLU A 69 -1.85 0.36 -1.33
N ARG A 70 -0.79 1.17 -1.41
CA ARG A 70 0.39 0.89 -2.23
C ARG A 70 1.15 -0.36 -1.78
N GLU A 71 1.46 -0.49 -0.49
CA GLU A 71 2.18 -1.66 0.04
C GLU A 71 1.38 -2.95 -0.20
N ARG A 72 0.06 -2.93 0.03
CA ARG A 72 -0.80 -4.09 -0.26
C ARG A 72 -0.81 -4.44 -1.75
N ALA A 73 -0.77 -3.45 -2.64
CA ALA A 73 -0.69 -3.68 -4.08
C ALA A 73 0.66 -4.29 -4.47
N LEU A 74 1.76 -3.80 -3.90
CA LEU A 74 3.09 -4.37 -4.12
C LEU A 74 3.21 -5.79 -3.58
N ASP A 75 2.68 -6.06 -2.39
CA ASP A 75 2.65 -7.40 -1.82
C ASP A 75 1.86 -8.38 -2.70
N LEU A 76 0.73 -7.94 -3.26
CA LEU A 76 -0.04 -8.75 -4.22
C LEU A 76 0.74 -9.00 -5.52
N ILE A 77 1.38 -7.98 -6.09
CA ILE A 77 2.22 -8.14 -7.29
C ILE A 77 3.37 -9.10 -6.99
N ARG A 78 4.05 -8.92 -5.86
CA ARG A 78 5.14 -9.78 -5.41
C ARG A 78 4.68 -11.22 -5.29
N HIS A 79 3.53 -11.44 -4.67
CA HIS A 79 2.92 -12.77 -4.56
C HIS A 79 2.64 -13.39 -5.92
N ASP A 80 2.05 -12.61 -6.85
CA ASP A 80 1.76 -13.08 -8.20
C ASP A 80 3.02 -13.40 -9.00
N LEU A 81 4.10 -12.61 -8.82
CA LEU A 81 5.40 -12.85 -9.43
C LEU A 81 6.06 -14.14 -8.91
N VAL A 82 6.02 -14.37 -7.59
CA VAL A 82 6.59 -15.58 -6.97
C VAL A 82 5.87 -16.85 -7.44
N GLN A 83 4.54 -16.78 -7.60
CA GLN A 83 3.75 -17.90 -8.11
C GLN A 83 3.73 -18.01 -9.64
N GLY A 84 4.21 -16.97 -10.33
CA GLY A 84 4.24 -16.87 -11.78
C GLY A 84 5.30 -17.78 -12.41
N ASP A 85 5.00 -18.25 -13.62
CA ASP A 85 5.94 -19.06 -14.40
C ASP A 85 6.94 -18.17 -15.15
N ASP A 86 6.49 -17.02 -15.68
CA ASP A 86 7.33 -16.09 -16.46
C ASP A 86 6.76 -14.66 -16.47
N VAL A 87 7.57 -13.67 -16.85
CA VAL A 87 7.16 -12.28 -17.11
C VAL A 87 7.43 -11.93 -18.56
N LEU A 88 6.39 -11.40 -19.23
CA LEU A 88 6.51 -10.97 -20.61
C LEU A 88 7.17 -9.59 -20.69
N THR A 89 8.29 -9.50 -21.42
CA THR A 89 9.04 -8.23 -21.64
C THR A 89 8.22 -7.20 -22.40
N ASP A 90 7.43 -7.64 -23.39
CA ASP A 90 6.43 -6.80 -24.07
C ASP A 90 5.00 -7.23 -23.67
N PRO A 91 4.38 -6.51 -22.73
CA PRO A 91 3.02 -6.77 -22.26
C PRO A 91 1.94 -6.59 -23.32
N ARG A 92 2.21 -5.86 -24.41
CA ARG A 92 1.22 -5.51 -25.43
C ARG A 92 0.91 -6.66 -26.37
N LEU A 93 1.82 -7.63 -26.47
CA LEU A 93 1.66 -8.82 -27.30
C LEU A 93 0.84 -9.90 -26.61
N ALA A 94 0.55 -9.76 -25.31
CA ALA A 94 -0.19 -10.75 -24.56
C ALA A 94 -1.69 -10.71 -24.87
N GLU A 95 -2.32 -11.89 -24.96
CA GLU A 95 -3.77 -11.99 -24.99
C GLU A 95 -4.36 -11.72 -23.59
N HIS A 96 -5.15 -10.66 -23.47
CA HIS A 96 -5.78 -10.28 -22.21
C HIS A 96 -7.19 -10.85 -22.10
N ARG A 97 -7.54 -11.40 -20.92
CA ARG A 97 -8.86 -11.99 -20.67
C ARG A 97 -9.91 -10.99 -20.17
N CYS A 98 -9.51 -9.75 -19.82
CA CYS A 98 -10.41 -8.68 -19.41
C CYS A 98 -10.35 -7.50 -20.39
N SER A 99 -11.40 -6.68 -20.39
CA SER A 99 -11.42 -5.45 -21.19
C SER A 99 -10.35 -4.46 -20.72
N MET A 100 -9.50 -4.04 -21.67
CA MET A 100 -8.37 -3.14 -21.47
C MET A 100 -8.70 -1.68 -21.83
N SER A 101 -9.97 -1.29 -21.80
CA SER A 101 -10.54 0.02 -22.22
C SER A 101 -9.58 1.23 -22.16
N LYS A 102 -8.74 1.41 -23.20
CA LYS A 102 -7.74 2.48 -23.33
C LYS A 102 -6.68 2.52 -22.22
N ARG A 103 -6.38 1.38 -21.59
CA ARG A 103 -5.35 1.22 -20.57
C ARG A 103 -4.12 0.59 -21.18
N GLN A 104 -2.94 1.04 -20.74
CA GLN A 104 -1.67 0.50 -21.15
C GLN A 104 -1.32 -0.71 -20.25
N PRO A 105 -1.16 -1.92 -20.80
CA PRO A 105 -0.57 -3.03 -20.06
C PRO A 105 0.91 -2.71 -19.78
N VAL A 106 1.34 -2.94 -18.54
CA VAL A 106 2.67 -2.59 -18.04
C VAL A 106 3.43 -3.84 -17.62
N LEU A 107 2.75 -4.80 -16.98
CA LEU A 107 3.32 -6.06 -16.55
C LEU A 107 2.34 -7.18 -16.89
N VAL A 108 2.84 -8.24 -17.52
CA VAL A 108 2.08 -9.48 -17.73
C VAL A 108 2.88 -10.62 -17.12
N VAL A 109 2.26 -11.31 -16.17
CA VAL A 109 2.80 -12.53 -15.55
C VAL A 109 2.09 -13.72 -16.16
N ALA A 110 2.85 -14.61 -16.78
CA ALA A 110 2.35 -15.88 -17.30
C ALA A 110 2.17 -16.86 -16.14
N THR A 111 1.02 -17.53 -16.08
CA THR A 111 0.74 -18.54 -15.06
C THR A 111 -0.02 -19.72 -15.66
N LYS A 112 0.06 -20.89 -15.01
CA LYS A 112 -0.76 -22.07 -15.34
C LYS A 112 -2.28 -21.83 -15.32
N ALA A 113 -2.76 -20.81 -14.62
CA ALA A 113 -4.18 -20.46 -14.57
C ALA A 113 -4.59 -19.45 -15.66
N GLY A 114 -3.61 -18.86 -16.35
CA GLY A 114 -3.78 -17.84 -17.38
C GLY A 114 -3.02 -16.55 -17.05
N PRO A 115 -2.94 -15.62 -18.01
CA PRO A 115 -2.12 -14.40 -17.85
C PRO A 115 -2.73 -13.45 -16.81
N ILE A 116 -1.87 -12.90 -15.95
CA ILE A 116 -2.19 -11.80 -15.03
C ILE A 116 -1.61 -10.52 -15.64
N THR A 117 -2.47 -9.60 -16.04
CA THR A 117 -2.09 -8.31 -16.62
C THR A 117 -2.31 -7.19 -15.62
N TYR A 118 -1.26 -6.42 -15.39
CA TYR A 118 -1.30 -5.15 -14.67
C TYR A 118 -1.30 -4.01 -15.67
N ALA A 119 -2.27 -3.12 -15.55
CA ALA A 119 -2.51 -2.06 -16.50
C ALA A 119 -2.73 -0.71 -15.81
N ILE A 120 -2.24 0.34 -16.46
CA ILE A 120 -2.42 1.72 -16.01
C ILE A 120 -3.29 2.45 -17.02
N GLY A 121 -4.24 3.25 -16.54
CA GLY A 121 -4.97 4.16 -17.42
C GLY A 121 -6.18 4.80 -16.75
N PRO A 122 -7.19 5.21 -17.55
CA PRO A 122 -8.36 5.89 -17.03
C PRO A 122 -9.18 4.96 -16.11
N PRO A 123 -9.86 5.55 -15.12
CA PRO A 123 -10.68 4.79 -14.19
C PRO A 123 -11.88 4.15 -14.89
N PRO A 124 -12.42 3.04 -14.37
CA PRO A 124 -13.58 2.39 -14.97
C PRO A 124 -14.88 3.18 -14.79
N SER A 125 -14.93 4.13 -13.85
CA SER A 125 -16.10 4.97 -13.55
C SER A 125 -15.66 6.30 -12.91
N SER A 126 -16.61 7.20 -12.63
CA SER A 126 -16.33 8.54 -12.09
C SER A 126 -16.08 8.60 -10.57
N ILE A 127 -16.23 7.49 -9.84
CA ILE A 127 -16.01 7.45 -8.38
C ILE A 127 -14.53 7.45 -7.98
N TRP A 128 -13.62 7.33 -8.95
CA TRP A 128 -12.18 7.23 -8.74
C TRP A 128 -11.52 8.60 -8.94
N ALA A 129 -10.51 8.90 -8.13
CA ALA A 129 -9.86 10.21 -8.10
C ALA A 129 -8.99 10.50 -9.34
N GLY A 130 -8.68 9.49 -10.17
CA GLY A 130 -7.96 9.71 -11.42
C GLY A 130 -7.46 8.43 -12.08
N ARG A 131 -6.19 8.44 -12.48
CA ARG A 131 -5.53 7.28 -13.10
C ARG A 131 -5.42 6.14 -12.08
N VAL A 132 -5.69 4.93 -12.53
CA VAL A 132 -5.74 3.74 -11.67
C VAL A 132 -4.74 2.68 -12.12
N LEU A 133 -4.21 1.91 -11.15
CA LEU A 133 -3.53 0.65 -11.40
C LEU A 133 -4.57 -0.46 -11.28
N MET A 134 -4.69 -1.26 -12.32
CA MET A 134 -5.63 -2.36 -12.37
C MET A 134 -4.92 -3.69 -12.57
N ARG A 135 -5.47 -4.71 -11.93
CA ARG A 135 -5.12 -6.12 -12.15
C ARG A 135 -6.27 -6.79 -12.88
N CYS A 136 -5.99 -7.34 -14.04
CA CYS A 136 -6.80 -8.33 -14.72
C CYS A 136 -6.12 -9.69 -14.56
N GLY A 137 -6.82 -10.67 -14.01
CA GLY A 137 -6.26 -12.02 -13.90
C GLY A 137 -7.24 -13.01 -13.31
N PRO A 138 -6.79 -14.26 -13.09
CA PRO A 138 -7.56 -15.27 -12.39
C PRO A 138 -8.10 -14.73 -11.06
N ALA A 139 -9.37 -15.02 -10.79
CA ALA A 139 -9.99 -14.73 -9.50
C ALA A 139 -9.39 -15.64 -8.41
N PHE A 140 -9.34 -15.15 -7.17
CA PHE A 140 -8.99 -16.02 -6.04
C PHE A 140 -10.21 -16.84 -5.61
N THR A 141 -10.01 -18.14 -5.40
CA THR A 141 -10.98 -19.03 -4.74
C THR A 141 -11.03 -18.75 -3.24
N LYS A 142 -12.01 -19.31 -2.54
CA LYS A 142 -12.08 -19.22 -1.05
C LYS A 142 -10.84 -19.80 -0.36
N ALA A 143 -10.12 -20.70 -1.03
CA ALA A 143 -8.86 -21.28 -0.55
C ALA A 143 -7.63 -20.39 -0.82
N GLY A 144 -7.80 -19.22 -1.43
CA GLY A 144 -6.69 -18.32 -1.76
C GLY A 144 -5.88 -18.72 -3.00
N VAL A 145 -6.33 -19.73 -3.76
CA VAL A 145 -5.66 -20.20 -4.99
C VAL A 145 -6.33 -19.57 -6.22
N TRP A 146 -5.57 -19.35 -7.29
CA TRP A 146 -6.09 -18.88 -8.57
C TRP A 146 -7.14 -19.82 -9.19
N SER A 147 -8.27 -19.24 -9.59
CA SER A 147 -9.34 -19.91 -10.32
C SER A 147 -9.03 -19.97 -11.80
N ARG A 148 -9.07 -21.15 -12.40
CA ARG A 148 -8.96 -21.31 -13.86
C ARG A 148 -10.23 -20.95 -14.62
N LYS A 149 -11.36 -20.76 -13.91
CA LYS A 149 -12.69 -20.61 -14.52
C LYS A 149 -13.15 -19.15 -14.61
N SER A 150 -12.58 -18.27 -13.81
CA SER A 150 -13.05 -16.89 -13.68
C SER A 150 -11.90 -15.92 -13.67
N PHE A 151 -12.04 -14.85 -14.45
CA PHE A 151 -11.12 -13.73 -14.49
C PHE A 151 -11.83 -12.49 -13.95
N LEU A 152 -11.11 -11.70 -13.17
CA LEU A 152 -11.63 -10.47 -12.59
C LEU A 152 -10.69 -9.32 -12.91
N SER A 153 -11.30 -8.18 -13.19
CA SER A 153 -10.64 -6.89 -13.34
C SER A 153 -10.91 -6.06 -12.10
N ARG A 154 -9.86 -5.65 -11.38
CA ARG A 154 -9.97 -4.88 -10.13
C ARG A 154 -8.99 -3.72 -10.10
N VAL A 155 -9.44 -2.60 -9.56
CA VAL A 155 -8.58 -1.47 -9.21
C VAL A 155 -7.81 -1.83 -7.94
N LEU A 156 -6.50 -1.64 -7.96
CA LEU A 156 -5.59 -1.88 -6.84
C LEU A 156 -5.18 -0.57 -6.15
N VAL A 157 -4.88 0.45 -6.95
CA VAL A 157 -4.45 1.77 -6.49
C VAL A 157 -5.21 2.84 -7.28
N ASP A 158 -5.73 3.84 -6.56
CA ASP A 158 -6.39 5.02 -7.12
C ASP A 158 -5.49 6.26 -7.03
N GLY A 159 -5.78 7.26 -7.86
CA GLY A 159 -5.11 8.57 -7.83
C GLY A 159 -3.62 8.48 -8.16
N LEU A 160 -3.24 7.60 -9.09
CA LEU A 160 -1.84 7.47 -9.49
C LEU A 160 -1.34 8.73 -10.18
N GLN A 161 -0.23 9.22 -9.67
CA GLN A 161 0.50 10.34 -10.23
C GLN A 161 1.75 9.82 -10.94
N PRO A 162 2.22 10.50 -12.00
CA PRO A 162 3.50 10.17 -12.61
C PRO A 162 4.64 10.24 -11.58
N PRO A 163 5.68 9.41 -11.70
CA PRO A 163 6.85 9.49 -10.84
C PRO A 163 7.55 10.85 -11.00
N GLU A 164 7.95 11.48 -9.90
CA GLU A 164 8.85 12.64 -9.96
C GLU A 164 10.24 12.25 -10.48
N THR A 165 10.72 11.07 -10.07
CA THR A 165 11.99 10.50 -10.51
C THR A 165 11.75 9.20 -11.29
N PRO A 166 11.48 9.27 -12.60
CA PRO A 166 11.36 8.08 -13.44
C PRO A 166 12.68 7.31 -13.44
N TRP A 167 12.60 5.97 -13.58
CA TRP A 167 13.82 5.20 -13.76
C TRP A 167 14.45 5.56 -15.11
N ARG A 168 15.77 5.63 -15.15
CA ARG A 168 16.52 5.79 -16.40
C ARG A 168 17.19 4.50 -16.83
N GLN A 169 17.43 3.62 -15.85
CA GLN A 169 18.05 2.34 -16.01
C GLN A 169 17.51 1.40 -14.93
N CYS A 170 17.62 0.11 -15.21
CA CYS A 170 17.31 -0.92 -14.24
C CYS A 170 18.19 -0.80 -12.98
N PRO A 171 17.63 -0.95 -11.77
CA PRO A 171 18.41 -0.93 -10.52
C PRO A 171 19.28 -2.18 -10.33
N MET A 172 19.12 -3.18 -11.18
CA MET A 172 19.86 -4.45 -11.16
C MET A 172 20.73 -4.59 -12.42
N ALA A 173 21.90 -5.20 -12.27
CA ALA A 173 22.81 -5.46 -13.38
C ALA A 173 22.17 -6.40 -14.40
N GLY A 174 22.34 -6.12 -15.70
CA GLY A 174 21.74 -6.94 -16.77
C GLY A 174 20.22 -6.91 -16.85
N GLY A 175 19.56 -6.07 -16.04
CA GLY A 175 18.12 -5.89 -16.08
C GLY A 175 17.67 -5.14 -17.33
N VAL A 176 16.52 -5.53 -17.87
CA VAL A 176 15.83 -4.87 -18.97
C VAL A 176 14.51 -4.26 -18.49
N GLU A 177 14.13 -3.14 -19.10
CA GLU A 177 12.83 -2.53 -18.89
C GLU A 177 11.72 -3.42 -19.45
N VAL A 178 10.65 -3.60 -18.68
CA VAL A 178 9.45 -4.31 -19.12
C VAL A 178 8.39 -3.30 -19.51
N GLY A 179 7.81 -3.43 -20.71
CA GLY A 179 6.62 -2.67 -21.11
C GLY A 179 6.75 -1.15 -21.23
N ASN A 180 7.95 -0.62 -21.42
CA ASN A 180 8.23 0.84 -21.44
C ASN A 180 7.67 1.54 -20.18
N SER A 181 7.94 0.95 -19.01
CA SER A 181 7.32 1.25 -17.72
C SER A 181 8.09 2.24 -16.84
N PHE A 182 9.32 2.62 -17.19
CA PHE A 182 10.18 3.45 -16.34
C PHE A 182 9.65 4.86 -16.10
N ALA A 183 8.94 5.41 -17.08
CA ALA A 183 8.25 6.71 -16.97
C ALA A 183 6.83 6.58 -16.40
N LEU A 184 6.35 5.36 -16.14
CA LEU A 184 5.00 5.10 -15.65
C LEU A 184 4.97 4.96 -14.12
N PRO A 185 3.81 5.22 -13.48
CA PRO A 185 3.64 5.04 -12.04
C PRO A 185 3.91 3.62 -11.54
N LEU A 186 3.75 2.61 -12.39
CA LEU A 186 4.23 1.25 -12.17
C LEU A 186 5.43 1.07 -13.08
N SER A 187 6.62 0.89 -12.50
CA SER A 187 7.84 0.59 -13.24
C SER A 187 8.27 -0.84 -12.96
N VAL A 188 8.67 -1.58 -13.98
CA VAL A 188 9.12 -2.97 -13.87
C VAL A 188 10.44 -3.12 -14.59
N CYS A 189 11.39 -3.68 -13.88
CA CYS A 189 12.67 -4.13 -14.38
C CYS A 189 12.77 -5.64 -14.19
N MET A 190 13.27 -6.37 -15.18
CA MET A 190 13.48 -7.81 -15.10
C MET A 190 14.88 -8.18 -15.56
N GLU A 191 15.56 -9.04 -14.82
CA GLU A 191 16.80 -9.68 -15.26
C GLU A 191 16.50 -11.04 -15.91
N PRO A 192 16.71 -11.20 -17.23
CA PRO A 192 16.32 -12.41 -17.94
C PRO A 192 17.07 -13.67 -17.51
N ALA A 193 18.30 -13.51 -17.01
CA ALA A 193 19.15 -14.64 -16.62
C ALA A 193 18.67 -15.31 -15.33
N THR A 194 18.20 -14.52 -14.37
CA THR A 194 17.79 -15.00 -13.04
C THR A 194 16.27 -15.08 -12.88
N GLY A 195 15.51 -14.44 -13.76
CA GLY A 195 14.07 -14.24 -13.60
C GLY A 195 13.73 -13.27 -12.47
N LEU A 196 14.70 -12.54 -11.92
CA LEU A 196 14.46 -11.56 -10.86
C LEU A 196 13.77 -10.33 -11.46
N ALA A 197 12.53 -10.10 -11.03
CA ALA A 197 11.73 -8.93 -11.37
C ALA A 197 11.69 -7.96 -10.19
N THR A 198 12.05 -6.71 -10.44
CA THR A 198 11.90 -5.61 -9.49
C THR A 198 10.81 -4.67 -9.98
N VAL A 199 9.81 -4.47 -9.13
CA VAL A 199 8.64 -3.65 -9.38
C VAL A 199 8.67 -2.44 -8.45
N ARG A 200 8.29 -1.29 -8.99
CA ARG A 200 8.12 -0.05 -8.25
C ARG A 200 6.73 0.51 -8.51
N ILE A 201 6.07 0.97 -7.45
CA ILE A 201 4.91 1.85 -7.55
C ILE A 201 5.30 3.23 -7.00
N SER A 202 5.20 4.26 -7.83
CA SER A 202 5.44 5.65 -7.48
C SER A 202 4.12 6.42 -7.39
N GLN A 203 3.99 7.30 -6.41
CA GLN A 203 2.84 8.21 -6.29
C GLN A 203 3.33 9.57 -5.79
N GLY A 204 3.61 10.48 -6.74
CA GLY A 204 4.22 11.79 -6.44
C GLY A 204 5.68 11.61 -6.02
N GLN A 205 6.04 12.19 -4.87
CA GLN A 205 7.40 12.14 -4.30
C GLN A 205 7.71 10.81 -3.59
N GLU A 206 6.69 10.03 -3.23
CA GLU A 206 6.91 8.75 -2.54
C GLU A 206 6.96 7.57 -3.51
N ASP A 207 7.98 6.74 -3.33
CA ASP A 207 8.15 5.47 -4.04
C ASP A 207 8.07 4.30 -3.05
N SER A 208 7.54 3.16 -3.52
CA SER A 208 7.72 1.87 -2.85
C SER A 208 8.10 0.81 -3.88
N THR A 209 9.00 -0.07 -3.47
CA THR A 209 9.62 -1.07 -4.33
C THR A 209 9.46 -2.46 -3.73
N ALA A 210 9.24 -3.44 -4.59
CA ALA A 210 9.24 -4.85 -4.24
C ALA A 210 9.98 -5.65 -5.31
N SER A 211 10.77 -6.63 -4.89
CA SER A 211 11.47 -7.55 -5.80
C SER A 211 11.05 -8.98 -5.53
N ALA A 212 10.90 -9.76 -6.60
CA ALA A 212 10.58 -11.17 -6.56
C ALA A 212 11.25 -11.90 -7.72
N VAL A 213 11.73 -13.12 -7.48
CA VAL A 213 12.17 -14.03 -8.53
C VAL A 213 10.94 -14.72 -9.11
N VAL A 214 10.80 -14.67 -10.42
CA VAL A 214 9.73 -15.35 -11.19
C VAL A 214 10.27 -16.64 -11.76
N GLY A 215 9.44 -17.68 -11.83
CA GLY A 215 9.82 -18.94 -12.51
C GLY A 215 10.70 -19.89 -11.68
N LEU A 216 10.75 -19.73 -10.34
CA LEU A 216 11.48 -20.63 -9.43
C LEU A 216 11.08 -22.12 -9.56
N HIS A 217 9.92 -22.43 -10.12
CA HIS A 217 9.49 -23.81 -10.39
C HIS A 217 10.33 -24.55 -11.44
N ARG A 218 11.16 -23.86 -12.25
CA ARG A 218 12.10 -24.54 -13.16
C ARG A 218 13.40 -24.97 -12.47
N LEU A 219 13.82 -24.28 -11.40
CA LEU A 219 15.10 -24.56 -10.74
C LEU A 219 15.08 -25.79 -9.83
N THR A 220 13.89 -26.31 -9.49
CA THR A 220 13.76 -27.52 -8.66
C THR A 220 13.59 -28.82 -9.48
N VAL A 221 13.57 -28.76 -10.81
CA VAL A 221 13.38 -29.95 -11.68
C VAL A 221 14.66 -30.29 -12.47
N ALA A 222 15.79 -29.70 -12.10
CA ALA A 222 17.10 -30.08 -12.62
C ALA A 222 17.88 -30.91 -11.58
N ASP A 223 17.26 -31.99 -11.07
CA ASP A 223 18.00 -33.08 -10.40
C ASP A 223 17.18 -34.38 -10.34
N SER A 224 16.81 -34.92 -11.51
CA SER A 224 16.45 -36.34 -11.65
C SER A 224 16.40 -36.76 -13.12
N VAL A 225 17.52 -36.62 -13.82
CA VAL A 225 17.81 -37.46 -14.99
C VAL A 225 19.15 -38.13 -14.71
N GLN A 226 19.10 -39.22 -13.94
CA GLN A 226 20.22 -40.16 -13.87
C GLN A 226 19.74 -41.52 -14.37
N GLY A 227 20.12 -41.77 -15.63
CA GLY A 227 20.50 -43.06 -16.18
C GLY A 227 19.55 -44.24 -15.97
N LYS A 228 18.82 -44.60 -17.03
CA LYS A 228 18.58 -46.02 -17.31
C LYS A 228 18.81 -46.28 -18.81
N THR A 229 20.09 -46.42 -19.13
CA THR A 229 20.61 -47.06 -20.35
C THR A 229 21.03 -48.48 -19.98
N GLY A 230 20.56 -49.47 -20.76
CA GLY A 230 21.18 -50.80 -20.93
C GLY A 230 21.13 -51.76 -19.74
N ASP A 231 20.21 -52.72 -19.77
CA ASP A 231 20.43 -54.06 -20.36
C ASP A 231 19.07 -54.76 -20.58
#